data_AF-A0A6G1JHG6-F1
#
_entry.id   AF-A0A6G1JHG6-F1
#
_cell.length_a   1.000
_cell.length_b   1.000
_cell.length_c   1.000
_cell.angle_alpha   90.00
_cell.angle_beta   90.00
_cell.angle_gamma   90.00
#
_symmetry.space_group_name_H-M   'P 1'
#
loop_
_entity.id
_entity.type
_entity.pdbx_description
1 polymer ?
#
loop_
_entity_poly.entity_id
_entity_poly.type
_entity_poly.pdbx_seq_one_letter_code
_entity_poly.pdbx_strand_id
1 'polypeptide(L)'
;MAPSTVPHEQTSPLLLPKPANDQPTTTTQLSHPTTTAIKTLAILRLGIGAASLITPRWACALFQYSLPQGSSIIGRLFGIREVILGELLYTSEDKNAIDGGRREVRRALWCNIAADTVDICSVGFAVATGGMGRVPGALFAGGAVVGVGLGALCLKEV
;
A
#
# COMPACT_ATOMS: atom_id res chain seq x y z
N MET A 1 35.63 -39.59 60.76
CA MET A 1 34.95 -40.06 59.53
C MET A 1 33.92 -39.02 59.14
N ALA A 2 34.20 -38.23 58.11
CA ALA A 2 33.30 -37.21 57.57
C ALA A 2 33.06 -37.54 56.09
N PRO A 3 31.81 -37.46 55.58
CA PRO A 3 31.53 -37.78 54.18
C PRO A 3 31.86 -36.57 53.29
N SER A 4 32.81 -36.75 52.38
CA SER A 4 33.10 -35.80 51.32
C SER A 4 32.00 -35.88 50.25
N THR A 5 31.33 -34.76 50.03
CA THR A 5 30.31 -34.55 49.02
C THR A 5 30.92 -34.57 47.62
N VAL A 6 30.39 -35.44 46.76
CA VAL A 6 30.69 -35.50 45.32
C VAL A 6 29.95 -34.35 44.62
N PRO A 7 30.63 -33.47 43.85
CA PRO A 7 29.93 -32.48 43.04
C PRO A 7 29.24 -33.18 41.86
N HIS A 8 27.94 -32.96 41.75
CA HIS A 8 27.11 -33.44 40.65
C HIS A 8 27.40 -32.55 39.43
N GLU A 9 28.22 -33.04 38.49
CA GLU A 9 28.33 -32.44 37.17
C GLU A 9 26.97 -32.57 36.46
N GLN A 10 26.33 -31.41 36.27
CA GLN A 10 25.09 -31.29 35.55
C GLN A 10 25.42 -31.28 34.06
N THR A 11 25.56 -32.47 33.49
CA THR A 11 25.53 -32.68 32.05
C THR A 11 24.12 -32.38 31.57
N SER A 12 23.95 -31.20 30.96
CA SER A 12 22.78 -30.91 30.11
C SER A 12 23.17 -31.20 28.66
N PRO A 13 23.04 -32.45 28.16
CA PRO A 13 23.14 -32.72 26.73
C PRO A 13 21.78 -32.41 26.08
N LEU A 14 21.80 -31.98 24.81
CA LEU A 14 20.65 -31.80 23.91
C LEU A 14 20.01 -30.41 23.79
N LEU A 15 20.78 -29.34 23.97
CA LEU A 15 20.51 -28.13 23.17
C LEU A 15 21.59 -28.03 22.10
N LEU A 16 21.18 -28.28 20.86
CA LEU A 16 21.96 -27.95 19.67
C LEU A 16 22.44 -26.49 19.84
N PRO A 17 23.72 -26.18 19.64
CA PRO A 17 24.17 -24.80 19.58
C PRO A 17 23.32 -24.11 18.53
N LYS A 18 22.43 -23.20 18.96
CA LYS A 18 21.77 -22.28 18.05
C LYS A 18 22.93 -21.58 17.33
N PRO A 19 23.12 -21.76 16.01
CA PRO A 19 24.14 -21.00 15.33
C PRO A 19 23.80 -19.54 15.59
N ALA A 20 24.68 -18.86 16.33
CA ALA A 20 24.78 -17.43 16.33
C ALA A 20 25.15 -17.04 14.90
N ASN A 21 24.14 -17.00 14.04
CA ASN A 21 24.26 -16.36 12.75
C ASN A 21 24.26 -14.87 13.08
N ASP A 22 25.44 -14.36 13.42
CA ASP A 22 25.81 -12.95 13.36
C ASP A 22 25.79 -12.53 11.88
N GLN A 23 24.63 -12.64 11.25
CA GLN A 23 24.31 -11.76 10.15
C GLN A 23 23.99 -10.43 10.83
N PRO A 24 24.80 -9.37 10.64
CA PRO A 24 24.22 -8.05 10.69
C PRO A 24 23.11 -8.10 9.63
N THR A 25 21.85 -8.21 10.08
CA THR A 25 20.69 -7.92 9.25
C THR A 25 20.93 -6.50 8.80
N THR A 26 21.56 -6.37 7.64
CA THR A 26 21.69 -5.13 6.91
C THR A 26 20.25 -4.87 6.54
N THR A 27 19.53 -4.18 7.42
CA THR A 27 18.21 -3.64 7.17
C THR A 27 18.40 -2.83 5.92
N THR A 28 18.17 -3.45 4.78
CA THR A 28 18.45 -2.85 3.48
C THR A 28 17.44 -1.73 3.44
N GLN A 29 17.86 -0.51 3.76
CA GLN A 29 16.96 0.62 3.81
C GLN A 29 16.33 0.74 2.42
N LEU A 30 15.03 1.03 2.38
CA LEU A 30 14.36 1.33 1.11
C LEU A 30 15.17 2.39 0.36
N SER A 31 15.30 2.25 -0.95
CA SER A 31 15.97 3.28 -1.73
C SER A 31 15.21 4.61 -1.57
N HIS A 32 15.95 5.71 -1.48
CA HIS A 32 15.38 7.06 -1.43
C HIS A 32 14.31 7.34 -2.50
N PRO A 33 14.47 6.93 -3.78
CA PRO A 33 13.43 7.15 -4.78
C PRO A 33 12.16 6.35 -4.49
N THR A 34 12.25 5.11 -4.00
CA THR A 34 11.06 4.30 -3.67
C THR A 34 10.29 4.87 -2.49
N THR A 35 10.96 5.30 -1.42
CA THR A 35 10.30 5.97 -0.30
C THR A 35 9.58 7.24 -0.74
N THR A 36 10.22 8.02 -1.63
CA THR A 36 9.59 9.23 -2.20
C THR A 36 8.36 8.85 -3.03
N ALA A 37 8.48 7.85 -3.92
CA ALA A 37 7.37 7.40 -4.76
C ALA A 37 6.18 6.90 -3.92
N ILE A 38 6.43 6.11 -2.88
CA ILE A 38 5.38 5.63 -1.96
C ILE A 38 4.68 6.80 -1.28
N LYS A 39 5.43 7.78 -0.76
CA LYS A 39 4.84 8.97 -0.12
C LYS A 39 4.07 9.84 -1.11
N THR A 40 4.59 10.05 -2.30
CA THR A 40 3.90 10.78 -3.36
C THR A 40 2.59 10.08 -3.74
N LEU A 41 2.62 8.75 -3.90
CA LEU A 41 1.41 7.97 -4.21
C LEU A 41 0.37 8.09 -3.09
N ALA A 42 0.80 7.98 -1.83
CA ALA A 42 -0.08 8.12 -0.68
C ALA A 42 -0.73 9.51 -0.60
N ILE A 43 0.06 10.58 -0.76
CA ILE A 43 -0.44 11.97 -0.75
C ILE A 43 -1.39 12.22 -1.92
N LEU A 44 -1.08 11.70 -3.11
CA LEU A 44 -1.94 11.85 -4.28
C LEU A 44 -3.31 11.22 -4.04
N ARG A 45 -3.36 10.02 -3.47
CA ARG A 45 -4.62 9.34 -3.11
C ARG A 45 -5.40 10.09 -2.05
N LEU A 46 -4.74 10.57 -1.00
CA LEU A 46 -5.37 11.41 0.01
C LEU A 46 -5.98 12.67 -0.62
N GLY A 47 -5.24 13.34 -1.51
CA GLY A 47 -5.70 14.56 -2.19
C GLY A 47 -6.89 14.31 -3.12
N ILE A 48 -6.80 13.32 -4.01
CA ILE A 48 -7.89 12.95 -4.92
C ILE A 48 -9.11 12.46 -4.14
N GLY A 49 -8.88 11.66 -3.09
CA GLY A 49 -9.92 11.14 -2.22
C GLY A 49 -10.66 12.23 -1.47
N ALA A 50 -9.93 13.16 -0.84
CA ALA A 50 -10.50 14.29 -0.14
C ALA A 50 -11.28 15.22 -1.10
N ALA A 51 -10.72 15.52 -2.29
CA ALA A 51 -11.42 16.29 -3.31
C ALA A 51 -12.73 15.61 -3.75
N SER A 52 -12.70 14.30 -3.97
CA SER A 52 -13.87 13.50 -4.36
C SER A 52 -14.92 13.38 -3.24
N LEU A 53 -14.48 13.43 -1.98
CA LEU A 53 -15.35 13.39 -0.82
C LEU A 53 -16.08 14.73 -0.59
N ILE A 54 -15.36 15.85 -0.68
CA ILE A 54 -15.91 17.18 -0.41
C ILE A 54 -16.68 17.71 -1.62
N THR A 55 -16.06 17.65 -2.81
CA THR A 55 -16.58 18.26 -4.04
C THR A 55 -16.58 17.26 -5.21
N PRO A 56 -17.32 16.13 -5.12
CA PRO A 56 -17.27 15.04 -6.11
C PRO A 56 -17.49 15.50 -7.56
N ARG A 57 -18.37 16.49 -7.78
CA ARG A 57 -18.65 17.02 -9.11
C ARG A 57 -17.45 17.75 -9.72
N TRP A 58 -16.74 18.54 -8.92
CA TRP A 58 -15.54 19.26 -9.35
C TRP A 58 -14.38 18.30 -9.57
N ALA A 59 -14.21 17.33 -8.66
CA ALA A 59 -13.21 16.27 -8.83
C ALA A 59 -13.44 15.51 -10.15
N CYS A 60 -14.66 15.05 -10.43
CA CYS A 60 -14.97 14.37 -11.70
C CYS A 60 -14.84 15.29 -12.94
N ALA A 61 -15.10 16.58 -12.81
CA ALA A 61 -14.97 17.53 -13.92
C ALA A 61 -13.52 17.65 -14.41
N LEU A 62 -12.51 17.46 -13.54
CA LEU A 62 -11.10 17.39 -13.94
C LEU A 62 -10.82 16.26 -14.93
N PHE A 63 -11.60 15.18 -14.85
CA PHE A 63 -11.53 14.04 -15.75
C PHE A 63 -12.53 14.15 -16.90
N GLN A 64 -13.08 15.34 -17.16
CA GLN A 64 -14.11 15.58 -18.17
C GLN A 64 -15.36 14.70 -18.01
N TYR A 65 -15.68 14.29 -16.79
CA TYR A 65 -16.84 13.47 -16.47
C TYR A 65 -17.88 14.29 -15.70
N SER A 66 -19.06 14.47 -16.31
CA SER A 66 -20.17 15.17 -15.67
C SER A 66 -20.95 14.19 -14.80
N LEU A 67 -20.77 14.31 -13.48
CA LEU A 67 -21.48 13.49 -12.50
C LEU A 67 -22.90 14.07 -12.26
N PRO A 68 -23.98 13.32 -12.53
CA PRO A 68 -25.33 13.72 -12.17
C PRO A 68 -25.47 14.01 -10.67
N GLN A 69 -26.33 14.95 -10.29
CA GLN A 69 -26.50 15.35 -8.88
C GLN A 69 -26.95 14.17 -8.00
N GLY A 70 -27.85 13.33 -8.52
CA GLY A 70 -28.37 12.15 -7.83
C GLY A 70 -27.34 11.04 -7.60
N SER A 71 -26.23 11.02 -8.36
CA SER A 71 -25.16 10.01 -8.21
C SER A 71 -23.95 10.53 -7.44
N SER A 72 -24.06 11.67 -6.77
CA SER A 72 -22.96 12.26 -5.98
C SER A 72 -22.48 11.38 -4.83
N ILE A 73 -23.31 10.45 -4.35
CA ILE A 73 -22.93 9.49 -3.32
C ILE A 73 -21.82 8.53 -3.80
N ILE A 74 -21.83 8.13 -5.07
CA ILE A 74 -20.82 7.21 -5.65
C ILE A 74 -19.45 7.89 -5.66
N GLY A 75 -19.39 9.16 -6.04
CA GLY A 75 -18.14 9.93 -6.01
C GLY A 75 -17.56 10.08 -4.60
N ARG A 76 -18.42 10.20 -3.58
CA ARG A 76 -17.99 10.26 -2.17
C ARG A 76 -17.49 8.91 -1.67
N LEU A 77 -18.15 7.80 -2.04
CA LEU A 77 -17.68 6.45 -1.68
C LEU A 77 -16.32 6.15 -2.30
N PHE A 78 -16.12 6.54 -3.57
CA PHE A 78 -14.80 6.51 -4.20
C PHE A 78 -13.79 7.36 -3.41
N GLY A 79 -14.17 8.58 -3.03
CA GLY A 79 -13.32 9.45 -2.23
C GLY A 79 -12.89 8.87 -0.88
N ILE A 80 -13.83 8.25 -0.13
CA ILE A 80 -13.54 7.59 1.15
C ILE A 80 -12.52 6.46 0.96
N ARG A 81 -12.72 5.61 -0.05
CA ARG A 81 -11.80 4.53 -0.37
C ARG A 81 -10.40 5.06 -0.64
N GLU A 82 -10.26 6.10 -1.46
CA GLU A 82 -8.96 6.69 -1.78
C GLU A 82 -8.28 7.29 -0.56
N VAL A 83 -9.05 7.92 0.34
CA VAL A 83 -8.50 8.41 1.63
C VAL A 83 -7.98 7.26 2.47
N ILE A 84 -8.77 6.19 2.66
CA ILE A 84 -8.38 5.04 3.48
C ILE A 84 -7.12 4.36 2.91
N LEU A 85 -7.07 4.13 1.59
CA LEU A 85 -5.92 3.50 0.95
C LEU A 85 -4.66 4.39 0.97
N GLY A 86 -4.85 5.70 0.81
CA GLY A 86 -3.78 6.69 0.93
C GLY A 86 -3.23 6.77 2.35
N GLU A 87 -4.10 6.78 3.36
CA GLU A 87 -3.72 6.78 4.77
C GLU A 87 -3.00 5.49 5.16
N LEU A 88 -3.53 4.33 4.75
CA LEU A 88 -2.91 3.03 4.97
C LEU A 88 -1.49 3.00 4.39
N LEU A 89 -1.29 3.54 3.19
CA LEU A 89 0.02 3.60 2.57
C LEU A 89 0.94 4.62 3.26
N TYR A 90 0.42 5.80 3.62
CA TYR A 90 1.18 6.86 4.29
C TYR A 90 1.71 6.43 5.66
N THR A 91 0.93 5.64 6.40
CA THR A 91 1.23 5.19 7.77
C THR A 91 1.94 3.83 7.82
N SER A 92 2.17 3.19 6.68
CA SER A 92 2.76 1.84 6.62
C SER A 92 4.26 1.79 6.92
N GLU A 93 4.98 2.91 6.89
CA GLU A 93 6.40 2.99 7.22
C GLU A 93 6.60 3.01 8.75
N ASP A 94 7.19 1.95 9.31
CA ASP A 94 7.58 1.89 10.73
C ASP A 94 9.09 1.70 10.88
N LYS A 95 9.78 2.80 11.23
CA LYS A 95 11.24 2.81 11.40
C LYS A 95 11.71 2.06 12.65
N ASN A 96 10.81 1.78 13.59
CA ASN A 96 11.14 1.10 14.85
C ASN A 96 10.90 -0.42 14.76
N ALA A 97 10.20 -0.89 13.72
CA ALA A 97 9.98 -2.31 13.48
C ALA A 97 11.27 -3.01 13.01
N ILE A 98 11.40 -4.30 13.36
CA ILE A 98 12.57 -5.14 13.01
C ILE A 98 12.79 -5.21 11.50
N ASP A 99 11.71 -5.18 10.72
CA ASP A 99 11.73 -5.21 9.24
C ASP A 99 11.61 -3.81 8.60
N GLY A 100 11.67 -2.74 9.40
CA GLY A 100 11.48 -1.36 8.93
C GLY A 100 10.09 -1.09 8.34
N GLY A 101 9.08 -1.88 8.72
CA GLY A 101 7.70 -1.73 8.24
C GLY A 101 7.46 -2.28 6.83
N ARG A 102 8.45 -2.95 6.21
CA ARG A 102 8.35 -3.49 4.84
C ARG A 102 7.13 -4.38 4.64
N ARG A 103 6.77 -5.19 5.63
CA ARG A 103 5.57 -6.05 5.53
C ARG A 103 4.29 -5.24 5.38
N GLU A 104 4.12 -4.18 6.16
CA GLU A 104 2.91 -3.35 6.11
C GLU A 104 2.92 -2.47 4.85
N VAL A 105 4.07 -1.93 4.43
CA VAL A 105 4.23 -1.23 3.14
C VAL A 105 3.80 -2.14 1.99
N ARG A 106 4.29 -3.39 1.96
CA ARG A 106 3.93 -4.37 0.93
C ARG A 106 2.43 -4.65 0.89
N ARG A 107 1.79 -4.81 2.06
CA ARG A 107 0.34 -5.02 2.15
C ARG A 107 -0.43 -3.80 1.64
N ALA A 108 -0.04 -2.60 2.05
CA ALA A 108 -0.65 -1.37 1.60
C ALA A 108 -0.53 -1.23 0.08
N LEU A 109 0.66 -1.45 -0.49
CA LEU A 109 0.88 -1.43 -1.95
C LEU A 109 0.01 -2.45 -2.69
N TRP A 110 -0.12 -3.68 -2.18
CA TRP A 110 -1.02 -4.68 -2.78
C TRP A 110 -2.48 -4.26 -2.75
N CYS A 111 -2.96 -3.71 -1.64
CA CYS A 111 -4.32 -3.17 -1.55
C CYS A 111 -4.54 -2.05 -2.58
N ASN A 112 -3.57 -1.15 -2.73
CA ASN A 112 -3.60 -0.03 -3.68
C ASN A 112 -3.64 -0.55 -5.14
N ILE A 113 -2.83 -1.55 -5.50
CA ILE A 113 -2.82 -2.16 -6.84
C ILE A 113 -4.13 -2.90 -7.13
N ALA A 114 -4.62 -3.71 -6.19
CA ALA A 114 -5.85 -4.46 -6.36
C ALA A 114 -7.03 -3.52 -6.58
N ALA A 115 -7.10 -2.46 -5.78
CA ALA A 115 -8.05 -1.38 -5.89
C ALA A 115 -8.02 -0.76 -7.31
N ASP A 116 -6.87 -0.27 -7.76
CA ASP A 116 -6.75 0.38 -9.07
C ASP A 116 -7.07 -0.57 -10.23
N THR A 117 -6.74 -1.86 -10.09
CA THR A 117 -7.07 -2.88 -11.09
C THR A 117 -8.59 -3.02 -11.24
N VAL A 118 -9.32 -3.05 -10.13
CA VAL A 118 -10.79 -3.08 -10.15
C VAL A 118 -11.36 -1.81 -10.80
N ASP A 119 -10.75 -0.65 -10.54
CA ASP A 119 -11.17 0.61 -11.16
C ASP A 119 -10.96 0.60 -12.67
N ILE A 120 -9.80 0.11 -13.15
CA ILE A 120 -9.51 -0.04 -14.58
C ILE A 120 -10.54 -0.96 -15.24
N CYS A 121 -10.84 -2.11 -14.64
CA CYS A 121 -11.86 -3.04 -15.16
C CYS A 121 -13.25 -2.40 -15.18
N SER A 122 -13.62 -1.67 -14.13
CA SER A 122 -14.93 -1.02 -14.00
C SER A 122 -15.10 0.10 -15.04
N VAL A 123 -14.07 0.93 -15.22
CA VAL A 123 -14.04 1.98 -16.24
C VAL A 123 -14.06 1.35 -17.64
N GLY A 124 -13.27 0.30 -17.88
CA GLY A 124 -13.26 -0.43 -19.15
C GLY A 124 -14.63 -0.99 -19.51
N PHE A 125 -15.33 -1.59 -18.54
CA PHE A 125 -16.70 -2.08 -18.71
C PHE A 125 -17.69 -0.94 -19.00
N ALA A 126 -17.61 0.18 -18.28
CA ALA A 126 -18.46 1.35 -18.50
C ALA A 126 -18.24 1.96 -19.90
N VAL A 127 -16.99 2.01 -20.38
CA VAL A 127 -16.68 2.47 -21.74
C VAL A 127 -17.20 1.48 -22.78
N ALA A 128 -17.01 0.17 -22.58
CA ALA A 128 -17.44 -0.86 -23.52
C ALA A 128 -18.97 -0.93 -23.68
N THR A 129 -19.71 -0.63 -22.61
CA THR A 129 -21.18 -0.63 -22.59
C THR A 129 -21.81 0.72 -22.97
N GLY A 130 -20.99 1.75 -23.24
CA GLY A 130 -21.46 3.09 -23.56
C GLY A 130 -21.94 3.93 -22.38
N GLY A 131 -21.74 3.45 -21.14
CA GLY A 131 -22.05 4.19 -19.91
C GLY A 131 -21.05 5.31 -19.59
N MET A 132 -19.89 5.33 -20.24
CA MET A 132 -18.87 6.38 -20.10
C MET A 132 -18.21 6.71 -21.45
N GLY A 133 -17.93 7.98 -21.68
CA GLY A 133 -17.18 8.44 -22.86
C GLY A 133 -15.72 7.97 -22.85
N ARG A 134 -15.10 7.85 -24.02
CA ARG A 134 -13.72 7.37 -24.17
C ARG A 134 -12.69 8.28 -23.48
N VAL A 135 -12.87 9.59 -23.59
CA VAL A 135 -11.95 10.58 -22.99
C VAL A 135 -11.97 10.52 -21.46
N PRO A 136 -13.13 10.65 -20.77
CA PRO A 136 -13.18 10.48 -19.32
C PRO A 136 -12.71 9.08 -18.89
N GLY A 137 -13.06 8.04 -19.64
CA GLY A 137 -12.58 6.69 -19.38
C GLY A 137 -11.06 6.57 -19.45
N ALA A 138 -10.42 7.17 -20.45
CA ALA A 138 -8.96 7.19 -20.58
C ALA A 138 -8.30 7.98 -19.45
N LEU A 139 -8.88 9.11 -19.01
CA LEU A 139 -8.32 9.91 -17.92
C LEU A 139 -8.42 9.17 -16.57
N PHE A 140 -9.55 8.53 -16.26
CA PHE A 140 -9.70 7.74 -15.05
C PHE A 140 -8.84 6.47 -15.06
N ALA A 141 -8.93 5.66 -16.11
CA ALA A 141 -8.14 4.42 -16.21
C ALA A 141 -6.65 4.71 -16.33
N GLY A 142 -6.24 5.80 -17.00
CA GLY A 142 -4.85 6.20 -17.12
C GLY A 142 -4.21 6.51 -15.77
N GLY A 143 -4.90 7.25 -14.90
CA GLY A 143 -4.43 7.50 -13.53
C GLY A 143 -4.24 6.20 -12.73
N ALA A 144 -5.22 5.30 -12.80
CA ALA A 144 -5.16 3.99 -12.14
C ALA A 144 -4.02 3.11 -12.70
N VAL A 145 -3.80 3.10 -14.02
CA VAL A 145 -2.68 2.36 -14.65
C VAL A 145 -1.32 2.87 -14.15
N VAL A 146 -1.17 4.20 -14.03
CA VAL A 146 0.05 4.79 -13.45
C VAL A 146 0.21 4.37 -11.99
N GLY A 147 -0.87 4.37 -11.21
CA GLY A 147 -0.89 3.90 -9.83
C GLY A 147 -0.45 2.44 -9.68
N VAL A 148 -1.01 1.54 -10.50
CA VAL A 148 -0.59 0.12 -10.57
C VAL A 148 0.89 -0.01 -10.94
N GLY A 149 1.34 0.71 -11.96
CA GLY A 149 2.72 0.68 -12.44
C GLY A 149 3.70 1.12 -11.35
N LEU A 150 3.44 2.26 -10.70
CA LEU A 150 4.26 2.76 -9.59
C LEU A 150 4.23 1.79 -8.40
N GLY A 151 3.06 1.29 -8.02
CA GLY A 151 2.93 0.31 -6.94
C GLY A 151 3.72 -0.97 -7.21
N ALA A 152 3.64 -1.50 -8.43
CA ALA A 152 4.37 -2.69 -8.84
C ALA A 152 5.90 -2.47 -8.88
N LEU A 153 6.35 -1.28 -9.26
CA LEU A 153 7.77 -0.90 -9.19
C LEU A 153 8.24 -0.82 -7.74
N CYS A 154 7.47 -0.17 -6.85
CA CYS A 154 7.81 -0.08 -5.43
C CYS A 154 7.84 -1.47 -4.76
N LEU A 155 6.94 -2.39 -5.14
CA LEU A 155 6.92 -3.76 -4.64
C LEU A 155 8.18 -4.57 -4.94
N LYS A 156 8.94 -4.23 -5.99
CA LYS A 156 10.21 -4.90 -6.29
C LYS A 156 11.31 -4.55 -5.30
N GLU A 157 11.19 -3.40 -4.63
CA GLU A 157 12.19 -2.89 -3.70
C GLU A 157 11.81 -3.05 -2.22
N VAL A 158 10.54 -3.38 -1.94
CA VAL A 158 9.98 -3.64 -0.60
C VAL A 158 9.95 -5.13 -0.29
#